data_AF-A0A959YDP5-F1
#
_entry.id   AF-A0A959YDP5-F1
#
_cell.length_a   1.000
_cell.length_b   1.000
_cell.length_c   1.000
_cell.angle_alpha   90.00
_cell.angle_beta   90.00
_cell.angle_gamma   90.00
#
_symmetry.space_group_name_H-M   'P 1'
#
loop_
_entity.id
_entity.type
_entity.pdbx_description
1 polymer ?
#
loop_
_entity_poly.entity_id
_entity_poly.type
_entity_poly.pdbx_seq_one_letter_code
_entity_poly.pdbx_strand_id
1 'polypeptide(L)'
;MTRDKNLEIARSQQEIEEHIGIGQGGLVYNFEEGPNGRSKLFLITVNPRHNQSFLFHATEGSDKLDALREMLEYVRNYKERDGSYTIQWSVRGENSLQTSYFRAKNILSALDKLFYDRDPNSITVFSVNLNPIS
;
A
#
# COMPACT_ATOMS: atom_id res chain seq x y z
N MET A 1 6.93 -20.51 -21.64
CA MET A 1 6.08 -19.29 -21.64
C MET A 1 5.36 -19.09 -20.31
N THR A 2 4.40 -19.90 -19.90
CA THR A 2 3.65 -19.68 -18.62
C THR A 2 4.52 -19.89 -17.38
N ARG A 3 5.46 -20.83 -17.44
CA ARG A 3 6.39 -21.14 -16.33
C ARG A 3 7.40 -20.02 -16.08
N ASP A 4 7.87 -19.38 -17.15
CA ASP A 4 8.81 -18.26 -17.09
C ASP A 4 8.14 -17.01 -16.50
N LYS A 5 6.89 -16.71 -16.91
CA LYS A 5 6.11 -15.60 -16.36
C LYS A 5 5.85 -15.74 -14.86
N ASN A 6 5.51 -16.94 -14.40
CA ASN A 6 5.28 -17.18 -12.97
C ASN A 6 6.57 -17.03 -12.15
N LEU A 7 7.72 -17.41 -12.72
CA LEU A 7 9.02 -17.22 -12.08
C LEU A 7 9.39 -15.73 -11.97
N GLU A 8 9.14 -14.95 -13.02
CA GLU A 8 9.37 -13.50 -13.00
C GLU A 8 8.47 -12.79 -11.97
N ILE A 9 7.17 -13.16 -11.90
CA ILE A 9 6.25 -12.63 -10.89
C ILE A 9 6.77 -12.90 -9.48
N ALA A 10 7.14 -14.15 -9.19
CA ALA A 10 7.65 -14.53 -7.88
C ALA A 10 8.93 -13.76 -7.52
N ARG A 11 9.84 -13.57 -8.49
CA ARG A 11 11.07 -12.80 -8.30
C ARG A 11 10.77 -11.32 -8.01
N SER A 12 9.86 -10.70 -8.76
CA SER A 12 9.46 -9.30 -8.52
C SER A 12 8.78 -9.11 -7.17
N GLN A 13 7.92 -10.05 -6.76
CA GLN A 13 7.29 -10.00 -5.44
C GLN A 13 8.34 -10.09 -4.32
N GLN A 14 9.28 -11.03 -4.41
CA GLN A 14 10.37 -11.15 -3.44
C GLN A 14 11.18 -9.85 -3.32
N GLU A 15 11.56 -9.26 -4.45
CA GLU A 15 12.35 -8.01 -4.46
C GLU A 15 11.55 -6.83 -3.86
N ILE A 16 10.24 -6.78 -4.11
CA ILE A 16 9.34 -5.79 -3.49
C ILE A 16 9.31 -5.95 -1.96
N GLU A 17 9.16 -7.19 -1.46
CA GLU A 17 9.15 -7.49 -0.03
C GLU A 17 10.47 -7.07 0.63
N GLU A 18 11.61 -7.36 0.00
CA GLU A 18 12.95 -6.98 0.46
C GLU A 18 13.12 -5.45 0.58
N HIS A 19 12.65 -4.67 -0.39
CA HIS A 19 12.73 -3.21 -0.35
C HIS A 19 11.84 -2.58 0.73
N ILE A 20 10.64 -3.14 0.91
CA ILE A 20 9.68 -2.66 1.90
C ILE A 20 10.13 -3.02 3.31
N GLY A 21 10.80 -4.16 3.49
CA GLY A 21 11.33 -4.63 4.78
C GLY A 21 10.25 -5.13 5.74
N ILE A 22 9.10 -5.56 5.21
CA ILE A 22 8.04 -6.21 5.98
C ILE A 22 8.26 -7.73 5.90
N GLY A 23 8.17 -8.42 7.04
CA GLY A 23 8.37 -9.87 7.10
C GLY A 23 7.38 -10.66 6.24
N GLN A 24 7.72 -11.92 5.96
CA GLN A 24 6.91 -12.81 5.14
C GLN A 24 5.44 -12.83 5.59
N GLY A 25 4.52 -12.69 4.63
CA GLY A 25 3.07 -12.70 4.88
C GLY A 25 2.48 -11.37 5.37
N GLY A 26 3.28 -10.30 5.48
CA GLY A 26 2.78 -8.96 5.82
C GLY A 26 2.30 -8.13 4.62
N LEU A 27 2.37 -8.69 3.40
CA LEU A 27 1.98 -8.04 2.15
C LEU A 27 0.99 -8.90 1.37
N VAL A 28 -0.02 -8.25 0.80
CA VAL A 28 -1.02 -8.86 -0.08
C VAL A 28 -0.98 -8.15 -1.43
N TYR A 29 -0.83 -8.94 -2.49
CA TYR A 29 -0.86 -8.48 -3.88
C TYR A 29 -2.25 -8.75 -4.45
N ASN A 30 -3.07 -7.70 -4.53
CA ASN A 30 -4.41 -7.79 -5.13
C ASN A 30 -4.38 -7.24 -6.56
N PHE A 31 -4.62 -8.09 -7.55
CA PHE A 31 -4.68 -7.69 -8.96
C PHE A 31 -6.13 -7.60 -9.41
N GLU A 32 -6.51 -6.43 -9.90
CA GLU A 32 -7.78 -6.21 -10.60
C GLU A 32 -7.52 -6.15 -12.11
N GLU A 33 -8.39 -6.80 -12.87
CA GLU A 33 -8.36 -6.75 -14.33
C GLU A 33 -9.17 -5.54 -14.80
N GLY A 34 -8.53 -4.66 -15.54
CA GLY A 34 -9.12 -3.50 -16.16
C GLY A 34 -9.53 -3.75 -17.61
N PRO A 35 -10.17 -2.76 -18.26
CA PRO A 35 -10.47 -2.81 -19.68
C PRO A 35 -9.22 -3.05 -20.53
N ASN A 36 -9.38 -3.71 -21.68
CA ASN A 36 -8.30 -3.95 -22.65
C ASN A 36 -7.11 -4.76 -22.11
N GLY A 37 -7.33 -5.62 -21.11
CA GLY A 37 -6.30 -6.50 -20.55
C GLY A 37 -5.31 -5.81 -19.61
N ARG A 38 -5.52 -4.52 -19.30
CA ARG A 38 -4.73 -3.80 -18.30
C ARG A 38 -4.91 -4.44 -16.94
N SER A 39 -3.89 -4.35 -16.10
CA SER A 39 -3.97 -4.84 -14.73
C SER A 39 -3.61 -3.75 -13.75
N LYS A 40 -4.42 -3.62 -12.70
CA LYS A 40 -4.16 -2.74 -11.58
C LYS A 40 -3.74 -3.59 -10.38
N LEU A 41 -2.57 -3.29 -9.82
CA LEU A 41 -2.05 -3.92 -8.62
C LEU A 41 -2.29 -3.00 -7.43
N PHE A 42 -3.02 -3.49 -6.44
CA PHE A 42 -3.07 -2.93 -5.10
C PHE A 42 -2.14 -3.73 -4.20
N LEU A 43 -1.08 -3.09 -3.73
CA LEU A 43 -0.20 -3.66 -2.72
C LEU A 43 -0.72 -3.23 -1.35
N ILE A 44 -1.04 -4.20 -0.50
CA ILE A 44 -1.70 -3.98 0.79
C ILE A 44 -0.77 -4.48 1.89
N THR A 45 -0.54 -3.67 2.92
CA THR A 45 0.14 -4.11 4.14
C THR A 45 -0.87 -4.63 5.14
N VAL A 46 -0.54 -5.75 5.77
CA VAL A 46 -1.36 -6.38 6.80
C VAL A 46 -0.63 -6.28 8.13
N ASN A 47 -1.27 -5.68 9.13
CA ASN A 47 -0.82 -5.73 10.51
C ASN A 47 -1.63 -6.78 11.28
N PRO A 48 -1.09 -8.01 11.45
CA PRO A 48 -1.83 -9.10 12.08
C PRO A 48 -2.11 -8.85 13.57
N ARG A 49 -1.34 -7.97 14.23
CA ARG A 49 -1.56 -7.66 15.65
C ARG A 49 -2.83 -6.85 15.89
N HIS A 50 -3.19 -6.00 14.94
CA HIS A 50 -4.36 -5.11 15.05
C HIS A 50 -5.51 -5.52 14.13
N ASN A 51 -5.35 -6.60 13.36
CA ASN A 51 -6.27 -7.03 12.32
C ASN A 51 -6.65 -5.87 11.38
N GLN A 52 -5.65 -5.05 11.03
CA GLN A 52 -5.81 -3.89 10.15
C GLN A 52 -5.00 -4.08 8.89
N SER A 53 -5.61 -3.76 7.76
CA SER A 53 -4.96 -3.73 6.45
C SER A 53 -5.00 -2.32 5.89
N PHE A 54 -3.93 -1.91 5.22
CA PHE A 54 -3.84 -0.59 4.60
C PHE A 54 -3.27 -0.69 3.20
N LEU A 55 -3.72 0.21 2.32
CA LEU A 55 -3.11 0.33 1.02
C LEU A 55 -1.67 0.84 1.19
N PHE A 56 -0.70 0.06 0.71
CA PHE A 56 0.66 0.52 0.58
C PHE A 56 0.79 1.43 -0.64
N HIS A 57 0.41 0.94 -1.81
CA HIS A 57 0.39 1.70 -3.06
C HIS A 57 -0.44 0.98 -4.12
N ALA A 58 -0.87 1.71 -5.15
CA ALA A 58 -1.55 1.12 -6.30
C ALA A 58 -0.83 1.52 -7.59
N THR A 59 -0.59 0.54 -8.48
CA THR A 59 0.01 0.74 -9.80
C THR A 59 -0.87 0.14 -10.88
N GLU A 60 -0.75 0.61 -12.10
CA GLU A 60 -1.46 0.09 -13.27
C GLU A 60 -0.44 -0.21 -14.37
N GLY A 61 -0.63 -1.32 -15.07
CA GLY A 61 0.20 -1.74 -16.18
C GLY A 61 -0.63 -2.31 -17.32
N SER A 62 0.02 -2.49 -18.47
CA SER A 62 -0.57 -3.15 -19.64
C SER A 62 -0.91 -4.62 -19.38
N ASP A 63 -0.22 -5.27 -18.43
CA ASP A 63 -0.55 -6.58 -17.88
C ASP A 63 -0.10 -6.68 -16.40
N LYS A 64 -0.25 -7.86 -15.77
CA LYS A 64 0.15 -8.09 -14.37
C LYS A 64 1.66 -7.88 -14.13
N LEU A 65 2.49 -8.26 -15.09
CA LEU A 65 3.94 -8.17 -14.98
C LEU A 65 4.37 -6.70 -15.06
N ASP A 66 3.74 -5.93 -15.95
CA ASP A 66 3.94 -4.51 -16.10
C ASP A 66 3.53 -3.75 -14.82
N ALA A 67 2.36 -4.07 -14.25
CA ALA A 67 1.93 -3.48 -12.98
C ALA A 67 2.89 -3.78 -11.81
N LEU A 68 3.50 -4.97 -11.79
CA LEU A 68 4.54 -5.35 -10.83
C LEU A 68 5.84 -4.59 -11.05
N ARG A 69 6.25 -4.36 -12.30
CA ARG A 69 7.45 -3.58 -12.63
C ARG A 69 7.32 -2.14 -12.15
N GLU A 70 6.16 -1.52 -12.40
CA GLU A 70 5.84 -0.18 -11.89
C GLU A 70 5.87 -0.14 -10.35
N MET A 71 5.34 -1.19 -9.68
CA MET A 71 5.40 -1.28 -8.22
C MET A 71 6.84 -1.42 -7.71
N LEU A 72 7.66 -2.22 -8.40
CA LEU A 72 9.07 -2.40 -8.06
C LEU A 72 9.85 -1.08 -8.21
N GLU A 73 9.59 -0.32 -9.28
CA GLU A 73 10.18 1.01 -9.46
C GLU A 73 9.77 1.98 -8.33
N TYR A 74 8.50 1.94 -7.92
CA TYR A 74 8.01 2.74 -6.80
C TYR A 74 8.75 2.38 -5.49
N VAL A 75 8.81 1.10 -5.10
CA VAL A 75 9.41 0.69 -3.81
C VAL A 75 10.91 0.89 -3.71
N ARG A 76 11.61 0.99 -4.84
CA ARG A 76 13.04 1.35 -4.85
C ARG A 76 13.29 2.78 -4.40
N ASN A 77 12.34 3.69 -4.64
CA ASN A 77 12.55 5.14 -4.48
C ASN A 77 11.57 5.82 -3.51
N TYR A 78 10.53 5.12 -3.03
CA TYR A 78 9.45 5.73 -2.25
C TYR A 78 9.92 6.41 -0.95
N LYS A 79 11.00 5.93 -0.31
CA LYS A 79 11.53 6.53 0.93
C LYS A 79 12.06 7.95 0.71
N GLU A 80 12.54 8.25 -0.49
CA GLU A 80 13.09 9.56 -0.88
C GLU A 80 12.01 10.49 -1.46
N ARG A 81 11.03 9.90 -2.16
CA ARG A 81 9.97 10.67 -2.86
C ARG A 81 8.77 11.03 -1.98
N ASP A 82 8.44 10.18 -1.00
CA ASP A 82 7.23 10.31 -0.20
C ASP A 82 7.55 10.75 1.24
N GLY A 83 6.80 11.76 1.69
CA GLY A 83 6.79 12.19 3.08
C GLY A 83 6.21 11.13 4.00
N SER A 84 6.69 11.09 5.24
CA SER A 84 6.16 10.20 6.28
C SER A 84 5.06 10.93 7.05
N TYR A 85 3.88 10.35 7.17
CA TYR A 85 2.72 10.91 7.85
C TYR A 85 2.33 10.05 9.04
N THR A 86 2.02 10.71 10.16
CA THR A 86 1.39 10.09 11.33
C THR A 86 -0.07 10.51 11.36
N ILE A 87 -0.98 9.54 11.32
CA ILE A 87 -2.42 9.78 11.36
C ILE A 87 -3.01 9.19 12.63
N GLN A 88 -3.75 10.00 13.37
CA GLN A 88 -4.54 9.56 14.52
C GLN A 88 -6.01 9.49 14.13
N TRP A 89 -6.63 8.33 14.35
CA TRP A 89 -7.99 8.05 13.89
C TRP A 89 -8.71 7.08 14.82
N SER A 90 -10.03 6.96 14.73
CA SER A 90 -10.80 5.90 15.38
C SER A 90 -11.92 5.42 14.46
N VAL A 91 -12.40 4.19 14.69
CA VAL A 91 -13.66 3.75 14.10
C VAL A 91 -14.80 4.49 14.80
N ARG A 92 -15.78 4.94 14.03
CA ARG A 92 -16.94 5.69 14.54
C ARG A 92 -17.75 4.80 15.48
N GLY A 93 -17.96 5.28 16.70
CA GLY A 93 -18.64 4.52 17.75
C GLY A 93 -17.70 3.67 18.61
N GLU A 94 -16.41 3.57 18.26
CA GLU A 94 -15.38 3.00 19.11
C GLU A 94 -14.64 4.11 19.88
N ASN A 95 -14.30 3.81 21.15
CA ASN A 95 -13.54 4.74 22.01
C ASN A 95 -12.02 4.51 21.94
N SER A 96 -11.53 3.70 20.99
CA SER A 96 -10.10 3.43 20.83
C SER A 96 -9.45 4.36 19.81
N LEU A 97 -8.52 5.19 20.26
CA LEU A 97 -7.66 5.98 19.37
C LEU A 97 -6.58 5.08 18.77
N GLN A 98 -6.48 5.10 17.45
CA GLN A 98 -5.48 4.39 16.66
C GLN A 98 -4.45 5.39 16.13
N THR A 99 -3.18 4.97 16.08
CA THR A 99 -2.11 5.72 15.42
C THR A 99 -1.55 4.87 14.30
N SER A 100 -1.50 5.42 13.09
CA SER A 100 -1.00 4.73 11.91
C SER A 100 -0.03 5.61 11.14
N TYR A 101 0.96 4.96 10.51
CA TYR A 101 2.04 5.62 9.79
C TYR A 101 1.95 5.30 8.30
N PHE A 102 2.00 6.34 7.47
CA PHE A 102 1.88 6.22 6.02
C PHE A 102 3.00 6.98 5.34
N ARG A 103 3.61 6.41 4.30
CA ARG A 103 4.38 7.22 3.34
C ARG A 103 3.47 7.63 2.21
N ALA A 104 3.45 8.90 1.84
CA ALA A 104 2.66 9.39 0.71
C ALA A 104 3.23 10.69 0.13
N LYS A 105 2.79 11.04 -1.08
CA LYS A 105 3.19 12.30 -1.75
C LYS A 105 2.62 13.54 -1.07
N ASN A 106 1.44 13.42 -0.46
CA ASN A 106 0.76 14.50 0.24
C ASN A 106 -0.28 13.94 1.24
N ILE A 107 -0.92 14.84 1.99
CA ILE A 107 -1.95 14.50 3.00
C ILE A 107 -3.12 13.74 2.38
N LEU A 108 -3.62 14.15 1.21
CA LEU A 108 -4.76 13.48 0.56
C LEU A 108 -4.41 12.03 0.22
N SER A 109 -3.24 11.80 -0.37
CA SER A 109 -2.75 10.44 -0.66
C SER A 109 -2.52 9.60 0.60
N ALA A 110 -2.18 10.21 1.74
CA ALA A 110 -2.09 9.48 3.01
C ALA A 110 -3.47 9.07 3.53
N LEU A 111 -4.47 9.95 3.38
CA LEU A 111 -5.86 9.65 3.72
C LEU A 111 -6.46 8.59 2.80
N ASP A 112 -6.21 8.65 1.50
CA ASP A 112 -6.67 7.62 0.55
C ASP A 112 -6.19 6.22 0.96
N LYS A 113 -4.96 6.11 1.49
CA LYS A 113 -4.41 4.85 2.00
C LYS A 113 -5.10 4.38 3.29
N LEU A 114 -5.47 5.31 4.17
CA LEU A 114 -6.22 5.02 5.40
C LEU A 114 -7.63 4.51 5.08
N PHE A 115 -8.33 5.17 4.15
CA PHE A 115 -9.71 4.86 3.78
C PHE A 115 -9.84 3.70 2.79
N TYR A 116 -8.73 3.13 2.32
CA TYR A 116 -8.78 1.99 1.41
C TYR A 116 -9.61 0.84 1.99
N ASP A 117 -10.58 0.38 1.19
CA ASP A 117 -11.53 -0.69 1.53
C ASP A 117 -12.38 -0.41 2.78
N ARG A 118 -12.61 0.87 3.10
CA ARG A 118 -13.42 1.33 4.24
C ARG A 118 -14.41 2.41 3.80
N ASP A 119 -15.57 2.46 4.44
CA ASP A 119 -16.50 3.59 4.28
C ASP A 119 -15.88 4.86 4.90
N PRO A 120 -15.73 5.96 4.16
CA PRO A 120 -15.23 7.23 4.71
C PRO A 120 -16.01 7.73 5.94
N ASN A 121 -17.29 7.38 6.06
CA ASN A 121 -18.14 7.75 7.21
C ASN A 121 -17.94 6.87 8.44
N SER A 122 -17.18 5.77 8.31
CA SER A 122 -16.89 4.81 9.38
C SER A 122 -15.67 5.19 10.22
N ILE A 123 -14.84 6.13 9.76
CA ILE A 123 -13.62 6.56 10.47
C ILE A 123 -13.70 8.04 10.82
N THR A 124 -13.29 8.38 12.04
CA THR A 124 -13.03 9.76 12.45
C THR A 124 -11.53 10.00 12.46
N VAL A 125 -11.05 10.99 11.71
CA VAL A 125 -9.64 11.41 11.71
C VAL A 125 -9.46 12.60 12.65
N PHE A 126 -8.59 12.48 13.63
CA PHE A 126 -8.32 13.51 14.63
C PHE A 126 -7.14 14.40 14.24
N SER A 127 -6.08 13.82 13.66
CA SER A 127 -4.89 14.56 13.25
C SER A 127 -4.15 13.87 12.11
N VAL A 128 -3.50 14.68 11.27
CA VAL A 128 -2.57 14.23 10.24
C VAL A 128 -1.32 15.11 10.35
N ASN A 129 -0.20 14.50 10.70
CA ASN A 129 1.07 15.20 10.89
C ASN A 129 2.09 14.71 9.87
N LEU A 130 2.74 15.65 9.16
CA LEU A 130 3.93 15.35 8.37
C LEU A 130 5.13 15.23 9.31
N ASN A 131 5.77 14.07 9.33
CA ASN A 131 6.96 13.81 10.12
C ASN A 131 8.16 14.51 9.45
N PRO A 132 9.05 15.16 10.23
CA PRO A 132 10.24 15.80 9.69
C PRO A 132 11.16 14.76 9.02
N ILE A 133 11.81 15.18 7.93
CA ILE A 133 12.86 14.40 7.28
C ILE A 133 14.08 14.49 8.19
N SER A 134 14.59 13.33 8.64
CA SER A 134 15.80 13.25 9.46
C SER A 134 17.01 12.85 8.64
#